data_AF-A0A7G9B804-F1
#
_entry.id   AF-A0A7G9B804-F1
#
_cell.length_a   1.000
_cell.length_b   1.000
_cell.length_c   1.000
_cell.angle_alpha   90.00
_cell.angle_beta   90.00
_cell.angle_gamma   90.00
#
_symmetry.space_group_name_H-M   'P 1'
#
loop_
_entity.id
_entity.type
_entity.pdbx_description
1 polymer ?
#
loop_
_entity_poly.entity_id
_entity_poly.type
_entity_poly.pdbx_seq_one_letter_code
_entity_poly.pdbx_strand_id
1 'polypeptide(L)'
;MNTKNTGLLISNARKEKGLTQKELAETLHVSDRTVSKWERGAGFPDVTLLEPLSDALEIPVQSLLSGEREIGDYTAQDDRAVRDAIKAVYAQYKRKARKNRGRTVASIFLTVFLGLFLFAILDHTGAFLRDVRFEIPAAIYEGGEKVGETLIQIDGSLQQIGRRNFQGVFSMDCAEKTGRKDVSAYITWDREGFQVISYYSPGIARVPAGIGRHLYISPDMQQFALTLEDGRVVATNDCIASLQEIAGCRYALSYESGYPYFSYVDH
;
A
#
# COMPACT_ATOMS: atom_id res chain seq x y z
N MET A 1 -37.52 -1.68 31.19
CA MET A 1 -37.98 -2.60 30.15
C MET A 1 -37.78 -4.02 30.62
N ASN A 2 -38.87 -4.77 30.79
CA ASN A 2 -38.82 -6.18 31.15
C ASN A 2 -38.93 -7.02 29.87
N THR A 3 -37.79 -7.52 29.37
CA THR A 3 -37.73 -8.26 28.10
C THR A 3 -38.54 -9.54 28.12
N LYS A 4 -38.72 -10.18 29.28
CA LYS A 4 -39.57 -11.37 29.42
C LYS A 4 -41.04 -11.01 29.25
N ASN A 5 -41.50 -9.94 29.90
CA ASN A 5 -42.89 -9.49 29.79
C ASN A 5 -43.22 -9.04 28.36
N THR A 6 -42.34 -8.24 27.73
CA THR A 6 -42.51 -7.87 26.32
C THR A 6 -42.50 -9.10 25.40
N GLY A 7 -41.61 -10.06 25.64
CA GLY A 7 -41.57 -11.31 24.86
C GLY A 7 -42.87 -12.10 24.95
N LEU A 8 -43.43 -12.24 26.16
CA LEU A 8 -44.74 -12.87 26.37
C LEU A 8 -45.86 -12.10 25.68
N LEU A 9 -45.85 -10.76 25.77
CA LEU A 9 -46.83 -9.91 25.11
C LEU A 9 -46.80 -10.09 23.58
N ILE A 10 -45.61 -10.08 22.96
CA ILE A 10 -45.42 -10.33 21.53
C ILE A 10 -45.95 -11.71 21.16
N SER A 11 -45.61 -12.74 21.93
CA SER A 11 -46.05 -14.12 21.66
C SER A 11 -47.58 -14.25 21.71
N ASN A 12 -48.21 -13.62 22.70
CA ASN A 12 -49.65 -13.64 22.88
C ASN A 12 -50.37 -12.86 21.77
N ALA A 13 -49.97 -11.62 21.50
CA ALA A 13 -50.55 -10.80 20.44
C ALA A 13 -50.43 -11.45 19.06
N ARG A 14 -49.28 -12.07 18.76
CA ARG A 14 -49.09 -12.82 17.51
C ARG A 14 -50.08 -13.98 17.39
N LYS A 15 -50.27 -14.76 18.45
CA LYS A 15 -51.20 -15.89 18.47
C LYS A 15 -52.65 -15.45 18.35
N GLU A 16 -53.03 -14.33 18.97
CA GLU A 16 -54.36 -13.72 18.82
C GLU A 16 -54.63 -13.32 17.36
N LYS A 17 -53.60 -12.88 16.63
CA LYS A 17 -53.67 -12.59 15.19
C LYS A 17 -53.61 -13.83 14.30
N GLY A 18 -53.45 -15.04 14.86
CA GLY A 18 -53.35 -16.28 14.10
C GLY A 18 -52.05 -16.43 13.28
N LEU A 19 -51.05 -15.58 13.53
CA LEU A 19 -49.79 -15.56 12.78
C LEU A 19 -48.80 -16.60 13.33
N THR A 20 -48.05 -17.25 12.47
CA THR A 20 -46.85 -18.01 12.83
C THR A 20 -45.66 -17.07 13.09
N GLN A 21 -44.63 -17.56 13.80
CA GLN A 21 -43.39 -16.77 13.99
C GLN A 21 -42.75 -16.41 12.65
N LYS A 22 -42.87 -17.29 11.64
CA LYS A 22 -42.37 -17.06 10.29
C LYS A 22 -43.12 -15.94 9.57
N GLU A 23 -44.45 -15.95 9.61
CA GLU A 23 -45.27 -14.90 8.97
C GLU A 23 -45.07 -13.52 9.61
N LEU A 24 -44.95 -13.46 10.95
CA LEU A 24 -44.59 -12.22 11.63
C LEU A 24 -43.18 -11.74 11.25
N ALA A 25 -42.22 -12.66 11.15
CA ALA A 25 -40.86 -12.33 10.74
C ALA A 25 -40.79 -11.84 9.29
N GLU A 26 -41.55 -12.44 8.38
CA GLU A 26 -41.67 -12.02 6.99
C GLU A 26 -42.25 -10.60 6.87
N THR A 27 -43.30 -10.30 7.63
CA THR A 27 -43.92 -8.97 7.70
C THR A 27 -42.93 -7.89 8.17
N LEU A 28 -42.05 -8.25 9.11
CA LEU A 28 -41.06 -7.35 9.71
C LEU A 28 -39.70 -7.36 8.99
N HIS A 29 -39.56 -8.16 7.93
CA HIS A 29 -38.30 -8.38 7.21
C HIS A 29 -37.14 -8.80 8.12
N VAL A 30 -37.41 -9.67 9.10
CA VAL A 30 -36.40 -10.27 10.00
C VAL A 30 -36.42 -11.78 9.91
N SER A 31 -35.47 -12.46 10.56
CA SER A 31 -35.52 -13.92 10.67
C SER A 31 -36.56 -14.38 11.70
N ASP A 32 -37.20 -15.51 11.45
CA ASP A 32 -38.06 -16.23 12.41
C ASP A 32 -37.34 -16.50 13.74
N ARG A 33 -36.04 -16.80 13.69
CA ARG A 33 -35.18 -16.94 14.87
C ARG A 33 -35.09 -15.65 15.68
N THR A 34 -35.13 -14.48 15.03
CA THR A 34 -35.15 -13.17 15.70
C THR A 34 -36.44 -13.00 16.49
N VAL A 35 -37.60 -13.30 15.90
CA VAL A 35 -38.91 -13.26 16.57
C VAL A 35 -38.94 -14.25 17.75
N SER A 36 -38.48 -15.49 17.54
CA SER A 36 -38.34 -16.49 18.60
C SER A 36 -37.45 -16.04 19.76
N LYS A 37 -36.40 -15.27 19.48
CA LYS A 37 -35.52 -14.70 20.52
C LYS A 37 -36.25 -13.63 21.34
N TRP A 38 -37.05 -12.78 20.70
CA TRP A 38 -37.87 -11.78 21.40
C TRP A 38 -38.94 -12.43 22.26
N GLU A 39 -39.69 -13.41 21.73
CA GLU A 39 -40.78 -14.08 22.46
C GLU A 39 -40.30 -14.81 23.72
N ARG A 40 -39.06 -15.29 23.73
CA ARG A 40 -38.42 -15.91 24.91
C ARG A 40 -37.79 -14.91 25.88
N GLY A 41 -37.86 -13.61 25.59
CA GLY A 41 -37.22 -12.54 26.35
C GLY A 41 -35.69 -12.54 26.30
N ALA A 42 -35.10 -13.31 25.38
CA ALA A 42 -33.65 -13.45 25.19
C ALA A 42 -33.06 -12.32 24.30
N GLY A 43 -33.88 -11.33 23.97
CA GLY A 43 -33.53 -10.15 23.19
C GLY A 43 -34.72 -9.18 23.17
N PHE A 44 -34.52 -8.03 22.55
CA PHE A 44 -35.54 -7.01 22.41
C PHE A 44 -35.53 -6.51 20.95
N PRO A 45 -36.69 -6.15 20.37
CA PRO A 45 -36.74 -5.56 19.03
C PRO A 45 -35.91 -4.28 18.96
N ASP A 46 -35.22 -4.06 17.83
CA ASP A 46 -34.54 -2.77 17.62
C ASP A 46 -35.58 -1.64 17.62
N VAL A 47 -35.18 -0.44 18.04
CA VAL A 47 -36.07 0.73 18.09
C VAL A 47 -36.75 1.01 16.74
N THR A 48 -36.07 0.72 15.63
CA THR A 48 -36.60 0.85 14.27
C THR A 48 -37.69 -0.16 13.94
N LEU A 49 -37.77 -1.27 14.66
CA LEU A 49 -38.73 -2.35 14.48
C LEU A 49 -39.95 -2.22 15.41
N LEU A 50 -39.93 -1.31 16.38
CA LEU A 50 -41.04 -1.13 17.32
C LEU A 50 -42.32 -0.63 16.65
N GLU A 51 -42.19 0.30 15.69
CA GLU A 51 -43.34 0.80 14.92
C GLU A 51 -43.92 -0.30 14.00
N PRO A 52 -43.14 -0.95 13.12
CA PRO A 52 -43.66 -2.07 12.32
C PRO A 52 -44.24 -3.23 13.14
N LEU A 53 -43.62 -3.54 14.29
CA LEU A 53 -44.09 -4.60 15.18
C LEU A 53 -45.41 -4.23 15.87
N SER A 54 -45.54 -2.97 16.31
CA SER A 54 -46.78 -2.43 16.85
C SER A 54 -47.91 -2.48 15.82
N ASP A 55 -47.61 -2.10 14.58
CA ASP A 55 -48.59 -2.10 13.49
C ASP A 55 -49.01 -3.53 13.09
N ALA A 56 -48.06 -4.47 13.01
CA ALA A 56 -48.34 -5.88 12.66
C ALA A 56 -49.13 -6.63 13.74
N LEU A 57 -48.95 -6.26 15.01
CA LEU A 57 -49.64 -6.89 16.15
C LEU A 57 -50.88 -6.12 16.61
N GLU A 58 -51.12 -4.93 16.05
CA GLU A 58 -52.18 -3.99 16.44
C GLU A 58 -52.21 -3.71 17.95
N ILE A 59 -51.04 -3.44 18.53
CA ILE A 59 -50.89 -3.03 19.93
C ILE A 59 -50.06 -1.75 20.01
N PRO A 60 -50.29 -0.86 20.99
CA PRO A 60 -49.51 0.36 21.16
C PRO A 60 -48.00 0.11 21.26
N VAL A 61 -47.20 1.03 20.72
CA VAL A 61 -45.73 1.00 20.88
C VAL A 61 -45.37 1.05 22.37
N GLN A 62 -46.14 1.81 23.16
CA GLN A 62 -45.97 1.90 24.60
C GLN A 62 -46.13 0.53 25.29
N SER A 63 -47.10 -0.30 24.88
CA SER A 63 -47.29 -1.65 25.42
C SER A 63 -46.11 -2.56 25.14
N LEU A 64 -45.46 -2.42 23.97
CA LEU A 64 -44.22 -3.14 23.66
C LEU A 64 -43.06 -2.70 24.58
N LEU A 65 -42.96 -1.41 24.89
CA LEU A 65 -41.92 -0.85 25.77
C LEU A 65 -42.13 -1.19 27.25
N SER A 66 -43.37 -1.15 27.73
CA SER A 66 -43.72 -1.50 29.12
C SER A 66 -43.71 -3.01 29.34
N GLY A 67 -44.02 -3.79 28.29
CA GLY A 67 -44.23 -5.24 28.38
C GLY A 67 -45.59 -5.62 28.97
N GLU A 68 -46.50 -4.64 29.11
CA GLU A 68 -47.83 -4.81 29.67
C GLU A 68 -48.86 -4.35 28.63
N ARG A 69 -49.95 -5.11 28.50
CA ARG A 69 -51.07 -4.71 27.65
C ARG A 69 -51.81 -3.60 28.37
N GLU A 70 -51.82 -2.40 27.80
CA GLU A 70 -52.61 -1.32 28.40
C GLU A 70 -54.10 -1.59 28.17
N ILE A 71 -54.88 -1.59 29.25
CA ILE A 71 -56.33 -1.76 29.25
C ILE A 71 -56.92 -0.40 29.65
N GLY A 72 -57.20 0.44 28.66
CA GLY A 72 -57.76 1.79 28.82
C GLY A 72 -57.95 2.48 27.47
N ASP A 73 -58.60 3.66 27.44
CA ASP A 73 -58.80 4.50 26.24
C ASP A 73 -57.47 5.11 25.75
N TYR A 74 -56.52 4.26 25.37
CA TYR A 74 -55.28 4.68 24.75
C TYR A 74 -55.60 5.22 23.35
N THR A 75 -55.38 6.51 23.15
CA THR A 75 -55.79 7.17 21.92
C THR A 75 -54.71 7.10 20.85
N ALA A 76 -55.11 7.19 19.58
CA ALA A 76 -54.19 7.32 18.46
C ALA A 76 -53.27 8.57 18.56
N GLN A 77 -53.65 9.57 19.36
CA GLN A 77 -52.84 10.76 19.62
C GLN A 77 -51.68 10.45 20.58
N ASP A 78 -51.91 9.62 21.59
CA ASP A 78 -50.89 9.20 22.55
C ASP A 78 -49.82 8.31 21.88
N ASP A 79 -50.25 7.38 21.02
CA ASP A 79 -49.31 6.54 20.24
C ASP A 79 -48.41 7.37 19.33
N ARG A 80 -48.98 8.39 18.67
CA ARG A 80 -48.23 9.28 17.78
C ARG A 80 -47.18 10.09 18.53
N ALA A 81 -47.53 10.63 19.70
CA ALA A 81 -46.58 11.39 20.53
C ALA A 81 -45.40 10.52 20.98
N VAL A 82 -45.66 9.27 21.38
CA VAL A 82 -44.62 8.30 21.77
C VAL A 82 -43.71 7.99 20.57
N ARG A 83 -44.27 7.72 19.39
CA ARG A 83 -43.49 7.45 18.16
C ARG A 83 -42.59 8.63 17.78
N ASP A 84 -43.11 9.85 17.81
CA ASP A 84 -42.34 11.05 17.47
C ASP A 84 -41.18 11.30 18.45
N ALA A 85 -41.40 11.07 19.75
CA ALA A 85 -40.36 11.16 20.76
C ALA A 85 -39.23 10.14 20.51
N ILE A 86 -39.57 8.90 20.19
CA ILE A 86 -38.60 7.83 19.87
C ILE A 86 -37.76 8.21 18.64
N LYS A 87 -38.40 8.70 17.56
CA LYS A 87 -37.72 9.16 16.34
C LYS A 87 -36.73 10.29 16.64
N ALA A 88 -37.13 11.26 17.47
CA ALA A 88 -36.28 12.39 17.83
C ALA A 88 -35.02 11.94 18.57
N VAL A 89 -35.15 11.03 19.54
CA VAL A 89 -34.02 10.46 20.29
C VAL A 89 -33.07 9.68 19.38
N TYR A 90 -33.62 8.85 18.48
CA TYR A 90 -32.80 8.09 17.53
C TYR A 90 -32.07 9.00 16.54
N ALA A 91 -32.73 10.03 16.02
CA ALA A 91 -32.12 11.03 15.15
C ALA A 91 -30.98 11.77 15.86
N GLN A 92 -31.15 12.09 17.15
CA GLN A 92 -30.11 12.70 17.97
C GLN A 92 -28.89 11.79 18.14
N TYR A 93 -29.09 10.51 18.44
CA TYR A 93 -28.03 9.51 18.55
C TYR A 93 -27.22 9.40 17.24
N LYS A 94 -27.92 9.29 16.10
CA LYS A 94 -27.30 9.16 14.76
C LYS A 94 -26.50 10.41 14.37
N ARG A 95 -26.99 11.62 14.70
CA ARG A 95 -26.29 12.88 14.46
C ARG A 95 -24.96 12.97 15.22
N LYS A 96 -24.94 12.57 16.49
CA LYS A 96 -23.73 12.58 17.33
C LYS A 96 -22.68 11.60 16.81
N ALA A 97 -23.11 10.41 16.39
CA ALA A 97 -22.23 9.40 15.79
C ALA A 97 -21.60 9.88 14.46
N ARG A 98 -22.38 10.52 13.58
CA ARG A 98 -21.89 11.05 12.29
C ARG A 98 -20.83 12.14 12.48
N LYS A 99 -21.03 13.05 13.44
CA LYS A 99 -20.07 14.13 13.74
C LYS A 99 -18.73 13.59 14.24
N ASN A 100 -18.75 12.56 15.08
CA ASN A 100 -17.53 11.96 15.62
C ASN A 100 -16.78 11.14 14.55
N ARG A 101 -17.49 10.37 13.71
CA ARG A 101 -16.86 9.64 12.60
C ARG A 101 -16.13 10.58 11.62
N GLY A 102 -16.74 11.71 11.28
CA GLY A 102 -16.10 12.69 10.39
C GLY A 102 -14.78 13.23 10.94
N ARG A 103 -14.72 13.51 12.25
CA ARG A 103 -13.49 13.98 12.92
C ARG A 103 -12.41 12.90 12.94
N THR A 104 -12.76 11.65 13.24
CA THR A 104 -11.80 10.54 13.26
C THR A 104 -11.21 10.28 11.87
N VAL A 105 -12.05 10.31 10.83
CA VAL A 105 -11.57 10.15 9.45
C VAL A 105 -10.64 11.30 9.07
N ALA A 106 -11.04 12.55 9.35
CA ALA A 106 -10.20 13.72 9.08
C ALA A 106 -8.84 13.67 9.81
N SER A 107 -8.80 13.22 11.07
CA SER A 107 -7.53 13.09 11.80
C SER A 107 -6.62 12.03 11.19
N ILE A 108 -7.16 10.89 10.77
CA ILE A 108 -6.36 9.84 10.10
C ILE A 108 -5.77 10.36 8.80
N PHE A 109 -6.59 11.04 7.98
CA PHE A 109 -6.12 11.65 6.74
C PHE A 109 -5.01 12.68 6.99
N LEU A 110 -5.16 13.54 8.00
CA LEU A 110 -4.15 14.54 8.35
C LEU A 110 -2.83 13.88 8.77
N THR A 111 -2.88 12.82 9.57
CA THR A 111 -1.67 12.09 10.01
C THR A 111 -0.94 11.45 8.83
N VAL A 112 -1.66 10.79 7.92
CA VAL A 112 -1.07 10.19 6.72
C VAL A 112 -0.47 11.27 5.82
N PHE A 113 -1.18 12.37 5.60
CA PHE A 113 -0.71 13.49 4.80
C PHE A 113 0.58 14.09 5.37
N LEU A 114 0.64 14.33 6.69
CA LEU A 114 1.83 14.87 7.34
C LEU A 114 3.04 13.93 7.18
N GLY A 115 2.83 12.62 7.27
CA GLY A 115 3.88 11.63 7.04
C GLY A 115 4.42 11.64 5.60
N LEU A 116 3.53 11.66 4.60
CA LEU A 116 3.92 11.76 3.19
C LEU A 116 4.62 13.09 2.88
N PHE A 117 4.14 14.18 3.49
CA PHE A 117 4.75 15.50 3.34
C PHE A 117 6.17 15.54 3.90
N LEU A 118 6.38 15.01 5.11
CA LEU A 118 7.72 14.91 5.70
C LEU A 118 8.64 14.03 4.85
N PHE A 119 8.14 12.90 4.35
CA PHE A 119 8.90 12.03 3.45
C PHE A 119 9.33 12.76 2.18
N ALA A 120 8.43 13.53 1.55
CA ALA A 120 8.74 14.32 0.37
C ALA A 120 9.79 15.42 0.65
N ILE A 121 9.75 16.05 1.83
CA ILE A 121 10.79 17.00 2.25
C ILE A 121 12.13 16.28 2.37
N LEU A 122 12.20 15.15 3.07
CA LEU A 122 13.43 14.39 3.26
C LEU A 122 14.03 13.97 1.91
N ASP A 123 13.21 13.45 1.00
CA ASP A 123 13.63 13.07 -0.35
C ASP A 123 14.16 14.27 -1.15
N HIS A 124 13.44 15.39 -1.15
CA HIS A 124 13.87 16.62 -1.83
C HIS A 124 15.16 17.21 -1.24
N THR A 125 15.37 17.10 0.08
CA THR A 125 16.62 17.54 0.72
C THR A 125 17.81 16.61 0.44
N GLY A 126 17.60 15.51 -0.28
CA GLY A 126 18.64 14.53 -0.53
C GLY A 126 18.99 13.70 0.70
N ALA A 127 18.10 13.60 1.70
CA ALA A 127 18.35 12.80 2.90
C ALA A 127 18.55 11.30 2.61
N PHE A 128 18.15 10.85 1.42
CA PHE A 128 18.33 9.48 0.94
C PHE A 128 19.42 9.36 -0.12
N LEU A 129 20.22 10.41 -0.33
CA LEU A 129 21.39 10.37 -1.21
C LEU A 129 22.63 10.06 -0.37
N ARG A 130 23.42 9.10 -0.84
CA ARG A 130 24.76 8.81 -0.32
C ARG A 130 25.79 9.33 -1.30
N ASP A 131 26.61 10.26 -0.88
CA ASP A 131 27.76 10.69 -1.68
C ASP A 131 28.79 9.55 -1.76
N VAL A 132 29.28 9.29 -2.96
CA VAL A 132 30.30 8.28 -3.25
C VAL A 132 31.43 8.94 -4.03
N ARG A 133 32.66 8.71 -3.56
CA ARG A 133 33.88 9.23 -4.17
C ARG A 133 34.95 8.15 -4.14
N PHE A 134 35.27 7.61 -5.30
CA PHE A 134 36.23 6.51 -5.44
C PHE A 134 37.14 6.75 -6.64
N GLU A 135 38.40 6.37 -6.46
CA GLU A 135 39.38 6.21 -7.54
C GLU A 135 39.81 4.75 -7.53
N ILE A 136 39.39 4.00 -8.55
CA ILE A 136 39.48 2.54 -8.60
C ILE A 136 40.42 2.17 -9.74
N PRO A 137 41.56 1.52 -9.46
CA PRO A 137 42.39 0.95 -10.52
C PRO A 137 41.68 -0.25 -11.16
N ALA A 138 41.73 -0.31 -12.48
CA ALA A 138 41.16 -1.40 -13.26
C ALA A 138 42.14 -1.85 -14.34
N ALA A 139 41.99 -3.09 -14.79
CA ALA A 139 42.74 -3.66 -15.89
C ALA A 139 41.92 -3.63 -17.18
N ILE A 140 42.63 -3.48 -18.30
CA ILE A 140 42.07 -3.57 -19.65
C ILE A 140 42.46 -4.93 -20.21
N TYR A 141 41.49 -5.64 -20.78
CA TYR A 141 41.64 -6.97 -21.35
C TYR A 141 41.27 -6.97 -22.83
N GLU A 142 41.99 -7.74 -23.62
CA GLU A 142 41.73 -7.98 -25.03
C GLU A 142 41.93 -9.48 -25.30
N GLY A 143 40.87 -10.18 -25.73
CA GLY A 143 40.91 -11.62 -25.93
C GLY A 143 41.30 -12.42 -24.68
N GLY A 144 40.79 -12.02 -23.50
CA GLY A 144 41.09 -12.64 -22.20
C GLY A 144 42.44 -12.30 -21.58
N GLU A 145 43.35 -11.64 -22.30
CA GLU A 145 44.66 -11.24 -21.77
C GLU A 145 44.66 -9.80 -21.28
N LYS A 146 45.33 -9.55 -20.14
CA LYS A 146 45.51 -8.18 -19.61
C LYS A 146 46.50 -7.42 -20.48
N VAL A 147 46.01 -6.40 -21.18
CA VAL A 147 46.78 -5.55 -22.11
C VAL A 147 47.15 -4.19 -21.53
N GLY A 148 46.53 -3.79 -20.42
CA GLY A 148 46.81 -2.50 -19.80
C GLY A 148 46.12 -2.26 -18.47
N GLU A 149 46.28 -1.04 -17.96
CA GLU A 149 45.64 -0.55 -16.74
C GLU A 149 44.98 0.80 -17.01
N THR A 150 43.96 1.12 -16.24
CA THR A 150 43.20 2.37 -16.32
C THR A 150 42.71 2.75 -14.93
N LEU A 151 42.63 4.04 -14.63
CA LEU A 151 41.98 4.53 -13.42
C LEU A 151 40.52 4.87 -13.72
N ILE A 152 39.63 4.54 -12.79
CA ILE A 152 38.21 4.85 -12.86
C ILE A 152 37.84 5.77 -11.71
N GLN A 153 37.29 6.93 -12.05
CA GLN A 153 36.84 7.93 -11.10
C GLN A 153 35.32 7.92 -11.03
N ILE A 154 34.81 7.76 -9.81
CA ILE A 154 33.39 7.80 -9.49
C ILE A 154 33.21 8.93 -8.48
N ASP A 155 32.48 9.98 -8.85
CA ASP A 155 32.11 11.07 -7.93
C ASP A 155 30.65 11.45 -8.16
N GLY A 156 29.79 11.24 -7.17
CA GLY A 156 28.38 11.54 -7.32
C GLY A 156 27.55 11.05 -6.15
N SER A 157 26.24 10.94 -6.39
CA SER A 157 25.27 10.56 -5.37
C SER A 157 24.56 9.26 -5.76
N LEU A 158 24.40 8.38 -4.77
CA LEU A 158 23.69 7.11 -4.90
C LEU A 158 22.38 7.16 -4.09
N GLN A 159 21.26 6.88 -4.74
CA GLN A 159 19.95 6.79 -4.07
C GLN A 159 19.88 5.55 -3.15
N GLN A 160 19.58 5.76 -1.86
CA GLN A 160 19.47 4.71 -0.85
C GLN A 160 18.07 4.11 -0.71
N ILE A 161 17.02 4.90 -0.94
CA ILE A 161 15.62 4.47 -0.80
C ILE A 161 14.94 4.43 -2.17
N GLY A 162 14.16 3.37 -2.41
CA GLY A 162 13.40 3.18 -3.64
C GLY A 162 14.22 2.46 -4.70
N ARG A 163 14.15 2.93 -5.95
CA ARG A 163 14.97 2.37 -7.04
C ARG A 163 16.38 2.91 -6.91
N ARG A 164 17.32 2.00 -6.76
CA ARG A 164 18.74 2.35 -6.75
C ARG A 164 19.12 3.01 -8.06
N ASN A 165 19.74 4.17 -7.97
CA ASN A 165 20.34 4.88 -9.10
C ASN A 165 21.59 5.63 -8.60
N PHE A 166 22.53 5.83 -9.50
CA PHE A 166 23.70 6.67 -9.29
C PHE A 166 23.68 7.78 -10.33
N GLN A 167 24.03 8.99 -9.90
CA GLN A 167 24.21 10.14 -10.77
C GLN A 167 25.50 10.86 -10.40
N GLY A 168 26.34 11.14 -11.40
CA GLY A 168 27.56 11.91 -11.19
C GLY A 168 28.58 11.69 -12.30
N VAL A 169 29.85 11.77 -11.93
CA VAL A 169 31.00 11.44 -12.77
C VAL A 169 31.25 9.93 -12.69
N PHE A 170 31.37 9.29 -13.84
CA PHE A 170 31.94 7.96 -13.99
C PHE A 170 32.87 8.03 -15.19
N SER A 171 34.16 8.28 -14.94
CA SER A 171 35.16 8.46 -15.98
C SER A 171 36.26 7.43 -15.89
N MET A 172 36.85 7.11 -17.03
CA MET A 172 37.95 6.17 -17.15
C MET A 172 39.01 6.74 -18.08
N ASP A 173 40.28 6.60 -17.70
CA ASP A 173 41.40 7.13 -18.50
C ASP A 173 41.46 6.52 -19.91
N CYS A 174 41.10 5.24 -20.04
CA CYS A 174 41.07 4.54 -21.33
C CYS A 174 39.91 4.95 -22.25
N ALA A 175 38.91 5.68 -21.75
CA ALA A 175 37.79 6.19 -22.55
C ALA A 175 37.53 7.66 -22.23
N GLU A 176 38.35 8.55 -22.79
CA GLU A 176 38.31 10.01 -22.56
C GLU A 176 36.92 10.65 -22.70
N LYS A 177 36.04 10.08 -23.55
CA LYS A 177 34.67 10.58 -23.75
C LYS A 177 33.81 10.52 -22.47
N THR A 178 34.15 9.63 -21.53
CA THR A 178 33.46 9.45 -20.24
C THR A 178 33.76 10.57 -19.24
N GLY A 179 34.91 11.25 -19.35
CA GLY A 179 35.39 12.29 -18.44
C GLY A 179 35.21 13.73 -18.93
N ARG A 180 34.36 13.95 -19.94
CA ARG A 180 34.11 15.31 -20.45
C ARG A 180 33.40 16.16 -19.40
N LYS A 181 33.80 17.43 -19.30
CA LYS A 181 33.32 18.36 -18.27
C LYS A 181 31.80 18.58 -18.25
N ASP A 182 31.15 18.45 -19.41
CA ASP A 182 29.70 18.63 -19.60
C ASP A 182 28.93 17.32 -19.57
N VAL A 183 29.59 16.19 -19.29
CA VAL A 183 28.99 14.86 -19.35
C VAL A 183 28.83 14.30 -17.93
N SER A 184 27.63 13.79 -17.64
CA SER A 184 27.33 13.06 -16.40
C SER A 184 26.89 11.64 -16.72
N ALA A 185 27.37 10.71 -15.91
CA ALA A 185 26.94 9.32 -15.91
C ALA A 185 25.70 9.15 -15.04
N TYR A 186 24.83 8.26 -15.50
CA TYR A 186 23.66 7.77 -14.77
C TYR A 186 23.67 6.25 -14.82
N ILE A 187 23.68 5.60 -13.65
CA ILE A 187 23.63 4.14 -13.54
C ILE A 187 22.31 3.75 -12.90
N THR A 188 21.58 2.83 -13.52
CA THR A 188 20.32 2.29 -13.02
C THR A 188 20.40 0.78 -12.86
N TRP A 189 19.74 0.27 -11.82
CA TRP A 189 19.53 -1.15 -11.59
C TRP A 189 18.06 -1.45 -11.88
N ASP A 190 17.80 -2.35 -12.82
CA ASP A 190 16.44 -2.77 -13.09
C ASP A 190 16.00 -3.92 -12.16
N ARG A 191 14.73 -4.33 -12.29
CA ARG A 191 14.15 -5.41 -11.48
C ARG A 191 14.68 -6.79 -11.84
N GLU A 192 15.22 -6.93 -13.05
CA GLU A 192 15.81 -8.15 -13.57
C GLU A 192 17.30 -8.23 -13.21
N GLY A 193 17.84 -7.25 -12.49
CA GLY A 193 19.24 -7.22 -12.03
C GLY A 193 20.23 -6.71 -13.08
N PHE A 194 19.77 -6.28 -14.26
CA PHE A 194 20.65 -5.64 -15.22
C PHE A 194 21.01 -4.23 -14.73
N GLN A 195 22.27 -3.88 -15.01
CA GLN A 195 22.83 -2.61 -14.63
C GLN A 195 23.23 -1.88 -15.90
N VAL A 196 22.72 -0.66 -16.04
CA VAL A 196 22.81 0.12 -17.26
C VAL A 196 23.46 1.45 -16.92
N ILE A 197 24.55 1.75 -17.63
CA ILE A 197 25.18 3.07 -17.60
C ILE A 197 24.77 3.86 -18.83
N SER A 198 24.53 5.15 -18.64
CA SER A 198 24.21 6.09 -19.72
C SER A 198 24.79 7.44 -19.41
N TYR A 199 25.22 8.14 -20.45
CA TYR A 199 25.85 9.45 -20.34
C TYR A 199 24.96 10.53 -20.94
N TYR A 200 24.88 11.66 -20.26
CA TYR A 200 24.02 12.79 -20.60
C TYR A 200 24.85 14.07 -20.58
N SER A 201 24.52 15.00 -21.48
CA SER A 201 25.05 16.37 -21.46
C SER A 201 23.87 17.34 -21.55
N PRO A 202 23.94 18.58 -21.02
CA PRO A 202 22.85 19.54 -21.11
C PRO A 202 22.30 19.68 -22.55
N GLY A 203 21.03 19.34 -22.72
CA GLY A 203 20.35 19.38 -24.03
C GLY A 203 20.52 18.13 -24.90
N ILE A 204 21.32 17.14 -24.48
CA ILE A 204 21.52 15.88 -25.20
C ILE A 204 21.16 14.70 -24.30
N ALA A 205 20.05 14.04 -24.63
CA ALA A 205 19.51 12.94 -23.84
C ALA A 205 20.36 11.66 -23.85
N ARG A 206 21.35 11.51 -24.74
CA ARG A 206 22.32 10.40 -24.66
C ARG A 206 23.57 10.73 -25.46
N VAL A 207 24.72 10.69 -24.81
CA VAL A 207 26.03 10.95 -25.43
C VAL A 207 26.77 9.62 -25.62
N PRO A 208 27.30 9.32 -26.82
CA PRO A 208 28.20 8.18 -27.02
C PRO A 208 29.47 8.36 -26.22
N ALA A 209 29.74 7.41 -25.31
CA ALA A 209 30.87 7.46 -24.40
C ALA A 209 32.01 6.51 -24.82
N GLY A 210 31.88 5.78 -25.93
CA GLY A 210 32.87 4.79 -26.34
C GLY A 210 32.81 3.50 -25.52
N ILE A 211 31.72 3.31 -24.74
CA ILE A 211 31.52 2.16 -23.87
C ILE A 211 30.16 1.51 -24.11
N GLY A 212 30.09 0.21 -23.86
CA GLY A 212 28.87 -0.57 -23.83
C GLY A 212 27.87 -0.03 -22.82
N ARG A 213 26.58 -0.18 -23.14
CA ARG A 213 25.47 0.32 -22.31
C ARG A 213 25.36 -0.41 -20.98
N HIS A 214 25.74 -1.68 -20.97
CA HIS A 214 25.61 -2.51 -19.80
C HIS A 214 26.96 -2.64 -19.11
N LEU A 215 26.90 -2.77 -17.79
CA LEU A 215 28.05 -3.06 -16.96
C LEU A 215 27.63 -3.99 -15.82
N TYR A 216 28.63 -4.61 -15.21
CA TYR A 216 28.54 -5.06 -13.84
C TYR A 216 29.11 -3.98 -12.94
N ILE A 217 28.45 -3.64 -11.83
CA ILE A 217 29.00 -2.87 -10.72
C ILE A 217 28.45 -3.40 -9.38
N SER A 218 29.33 -3.55 -8.39
CA SER A 218 29.00 -4.08 -7.07
C SER A 218 28.22 -3.08 -6.22
N PRO A 219 27.58 -3.52 -5.11
CA PRO A 219 26.75 -2.64 -4.30
C PRO A 219 27.52 -1.57 -3.54
N ASP A 220 28.79 -1.79 -3.26
CA ASP A 220 29.70 -0.79 -2.71
C ASP A 220 30.28 0.14 -3.79
N MET A 221 30.04 -0.15 -5.08
CA MET A 221 30.58 0.54 -6.26
C MET A 221 32.10 0.47 -6.40
N GLN A 222 32.74 -0.54 -5.79
CA GLN A 222 34.20 -0.70 -5.83
C GLN A 222 34.68 -1.78 -6.80
N GLN A 223 33.78 -2.63 -7.28
CA GLN A 223 34.07 -3.63 -8.29
C GLN A 223 33.15 -3.41 -9.48
N PHE A 224 33.67 -3.50 -10.69
CA PHE A 224 32.87 -3.40 -11.89
C PHE A 224 33.56 -4.09 -13.07
N ALA A 225 32.78 -4.36 -14.11
CA ALA A 225 33.29 -4.73 -15.42
C ALA A 225 32.36 -4.21 -16.52
N LEU A 226 32.94 -3.83 -17.66
CA LEU A 226 32.20 -3.38 -18.84
C LEU A 226 33.01 -3.63 -20.10
N THR A 227 32.33 -3.60 -21.24
CA THR A 227 32.96 -3.73 -22.56
C THR A 227 33.00 -2.37 -23.25
N LEU A 228 34.14 -2.00 -23.80
CA LEU A 228 34.32 -0.81 -24.64
C LEU A 228 33.71 -1.06 -26.04
N GLU A 229 33.40 0.01 -26.78
CA GLU A 229 32.84 -0.13 -28.15
C GLU A 229 33.80 -0.84 -29.13
N ASP A 230 35.10 -0.86 -28.84
CA ASP A 230 36.11 -1.58 -29.62
C ASP A 230 36.26 -3.06 -29.24
N GLY A 231 35.48 -3.55 -28.27
CA GLY A 231 35.45 -4.95 -27.85
C GLY A 231 36.36 -5.27 -26.65
N ARG A 232 37.22 -4.35 -26.22
CA ARG A 232 38.05 -4.56 -25.02
C ARG A 232 37.21 -4.55 -23.75
N VAL A 233 37.62 -5.31 -22.74
CA VAL A 233 36.94 -5.38 -21.44
C VAL A 233 37.73 -4.58 -20.41
N VAL A 234 37.04 -3.75 -19.62
CA VAL A 234 37.61 -3.06 -18.47
C VAL A 234 37.02 -3.67 -17.22
N ALA A 235 37.86 -4.15 -16.30
CA ALA A 235 37.40 -4.80 -15.07
C ALA A 235 38.35 -4.58 -13.89
N THR A 236 37.80 -4.62 -12.68
CA THR A 236 38.57 -4.46 -11.44
C THR A 236 39.32 -5.73 -11.01
N ASN A 237 38.97 -6.90 -11.55
CA ASN A 237 39.72 -8.15 -11.34
C ASN A 237 39.49 -9.16 -12.48
N ASP A 238 40.38 -10.15 -12.57
CA ASP A 238 40.42 -11.16 -13.64
C ASP A 238 39.15 -12.03 -13.70
N CYS A 239 38.56 -12.33 -12.55
CA CYS A 239 37.35 -13.18 -12.46
C CYS A 239 36.16 -12.48 -13.13
N ILE A 240 35.92 -11.21 -12.78
CA ILE A 240 34.83 -10.43 -13.35
C ILE A 240 35.13 -10.12 -14.84
N ALA A 241 36.40 -9.92 -15.22
CA ALA A 241 36.79 -9.75 -16.62
C ALA A 241 36.39 -10.97 -17.48
N SER A 242 36.76 -12.17 -17.01
CA SER A 242 36.45 -13.43 -17.67
C SER A 242 34.94 -13.66 -17.78
N LEU A 243 34.21 -13.33 -16.70
CA LEU A 243 32.75 -13.39 -16.72
C LEU A 243 32.21 -12.47 -17.81
N GLN A 244 32.60 -11.20 -17.81
CA GLN A 244 32.13 -10.18 -18.74
C GLN A 244 32.33 -10.57 -20.22
N GLU A 245 33.43 -11.25 -20.53
CA GLU A 245 33.77 -11.74 -21.88
C GLU A 245 32.89 -12.92 -22.34
N ILE A 246 32.66 -13.91 -21.47
CA ILE A 246 31.77 -15.07 -21.77
C ILE A 246 30.30 -14.63 -21.88
N ALA A 247 29.97 -13.58 -21.14
CA ALA A 247 28.62 -13.18 -20.79
C ALA A 247 27.92 -12.22 -21.75
N GLY A 248 28.62 -11.18 -22.17
CA GLY A 248 27.99 -10.02 -22.79
C GLY A 248 26.90 -9.39 -21.92
N CYS A 249 27.23 -8.99 -20.68
CA CYS A 249 26.39 -8.21 -19.76
C CYS A 249 24.93 -8.64 -19.50
N ARG A 250 24.46 -9.81 -19.96
CA ARG A 250 23.10 -10.27 -19.70
C ARG A 250 23.00 -11.04 -18.38
N TYR A 251 23.41 -10.44 -17.26
CA TYR A 251 23.44 -11.14 -15.97
C TYR A 251 22.69 -10.37 -14.89
N ALA A 252 21.69 -11.07 -14.35
CA ALA A 252 21.02 -10.77 -13.10
C ALA A 252 21.86 -11.35 -11.95
N LEU A 253 22.77 -10.57 -11.37
CA LEU A 253 23.54 -11.03 -10.21
C LEU A 253 22.72 -10.76 -8.94
N SER A 254 22.13 -11.81 -8.37
CA SER A 254 21.56 -11.76 -7.02
C SER A 254 22.69 -11.84 -6.00
N TYR A 255 22.58 -11.04 -4.94
CA TYR A 255 23.57 -10.98 -3.86
C TYR A 255 23.15 -11.89 -2.71
N GLU A 256 23.24 -13.21 -2.87
CA GLU A 256 23.33 -14.09 -1.70
C GLU A 256 24.82 -14.32 -1.40
N SER A 257 25.23 -14.07 -0.15
CA SER A 257 26.57 -14.38 0.39
C SER A 257 27.79 -13.56 -0.10
N GLY A 258 27.60 -12.45 -0.82
CA GLY A 258 28.71 -11.56 -1.21
C GLY A 258 29.52 -12.05 -2.41
N TYR A 259 29.04 -13.09 -3.10
CA TYR A 259 29.58 -13.56 -4.37
C TYR A 259 28.49 -13.53 -5.46
N PRO A 260 28.85 -13.23 -6.71
CA PRO A 260 27.90 -13.26 -7.82
C PRO A 260 27.39 -14.70 -8.06
N TYR A 261 26.06 -14.91 -8.03
CA TYR A 261 25.42 -16.17 -8.40
C TYR A 261 24.58 -16.02 -9.68
N PHE A 262 24.58 -17.05 -10.53
CA PHE A 262 23.85 -17.09 -11.79
C PHE A 262 22.35 -17.35 -11.55
N SER A 263 21.48 -16.44 -12.01
CA SER A 263 20.12 -16.85 -12.38
C SER A 263 20.05 -16.84 -13.91
N TYR A 264 19.92 -18.03 -14.50
CA TYR A 264 19.55 -18.15 -15.91
C TYR A 264 18.12 -17.61 -16.02
N VAL A 265 17.95 -16.48 -16.73
CA VAL A 265 16.63 -16.08 -17.19
C VAL A 265 16.39 -16.87 -18.48
N ASP A 266 15.78 -18.04 -18.33
CA ASP A 266 15.24 -18.77 -19.47
C ASP A 266 14.18 -17.87 -20.14
N HIS A 267 14.39 -17.57 -21.42
CA HIS A 267 13.36 -17.03 -22.31
C HIS A 267 12.55 -18.16 -22.92
#